data_AF-A0A8A7K524-F1
#
_entry.id   AF-A0A8A7K524-F1
#
_cell.length_a   1.000
_cell.length_b   1.000
_cell.length_c   1.000
_cell.angle_alpha   90.00
_cell.angle_beta   90.00
_cell.angle_gamma   90.00
#
_symmetry.space_group_name_H-M   'P 1'
#
loop_
_entity.id
_entity.type
_entity.pdbx_description
1 polymer ?
#
loop_
_entity_poly.entity_id
_entity_poly.type
_entity_poly.pdbx_seq_one_letter_code
_entity_poly.pdbx_strand_id
1 'polypeptide(L)'
;MGVYDQEYKMILRSTQWVFSRLKKSLYQGEGFSLIRIGDGETRAIAHNDLISMDAIPPWLSYAGVELPDKGLKDKLLKSIRCADIIGLPFEKNYFFKPLMLEIIKKYGLAFSNICNNRINYDLYTLGYLNSLLKGRRIIIVGRKAAEAAGCFAAANLVATYDLPGMYGVDNTYREISKKRDFEIALVAAGIPAVVLCPKLARLDKIALDLGHVLDSIVTPDKSLFQLMGEWLKENNFS
;
A
#
# COMPACT_ATOMS: atom_id res chain seq x y z
N MET A 1 21.42 4.98 19.78
CA MET A 1 20.15 5.48 19.21
C MET A 1 20.53 6.49 18.13
N GLY A 2 20.33 6.17 16.86
CA GLY A 2 20.81 7.01 15.74
C GLY A 2 19.91 8.24 15.52
N VAL A 3 20.47 9.30 14.94
CA VAL A 3 19.82 10.60 14.65
C VAL A 3 18.44 10.43 13.98
N TYR A 4 18.33 9.49 13.05
CA TYR A 4 17.09 9.15 12.34
C TYR A 4 15.96 8.69 13.27
N ASP A 5 16.25 7.94 14.34
CA ASP A 5 15.21 7.43 15.25
C ASP A 5 14.55 8.55 16.08
N GLN A 6 15.23 9.69 16.23
CA GLN A 6 14.74 10.86 16.95
C GLN A 6 13.97 11.82 16.04
N GLU A 7 14.43 12.01 14.80
CA GLU A 7 13.71 12.75 13.76
C GLU A 7 12.37 12.09 13.40
N TYR A 8 12.35 10.76 13.23
CA TYR A 8 11.11 10.05 12.88
C TYR A 8 10.06 10.11 13.98
N LYS A 9 10.45 10.15 15.26
CA LYS A 9 9.48 10.29 16.36
C LYS A 9 8.67 11.58 16.28
N MET A 10 9.26 12.67 15.77
CA MET A 10 8.58 13.96 15.68
C MET A 10 7.57 14.03 14.54
N ILE A 11 7.80 13.29 13.46
CA ILE A 11 6.92 13.23 12.29
C ILE A 11 6.03 11.98 12.25
N LEU A 12 6.16 11.09 13.25
CA LEU A 12 5.31 9.92 13.44
C LEU A 12 3.89 10.35 13.86
N ARG A 13 2.92 9.95 13.03
CA ARG A 13 1.50 10.25 13.22
C ARG A 13 0.79 9.05 13.81
N SER A 14 -0.09 9.32 14.78
CA SER A 14 -0.98 8.30 15.35
C SER A 14 -2.07 7.90 14.37
N THR A 15 -2.68 6.73 14.58
CA THR A 15 -3.81 6.26 13.78
C THR A 15 -4.97 7.26 13.78
N GLN A 16 -5.25 7.90 14.91
CA GLN A 16 -6.26 8.96 15.03
C GLN A 16 -5.93 10.18 14.16
N TRP A 17 -4.65 10.57 14.09
CA TRP A 17 -4.22 11.66 13.22
C TRP A 17 -4.43 11.30 11.75
N VAL A 18 -4.02 10.09 11.34
CA VAL A 18 -4.20 9.60 9.97
C VAL A 18 -5.66 9.61 9.59
N PHE A 19 -6.52 9.02 10.43
CA PHE A 19 -7.97 9.02 10.21
C PHE A 19 -8.56 10.43 10.12
N SER A 20 -8.13 11.34 10.99
CA SER A 20 -8.59 12.74 10.96
C SER A 20 -8.16 13.45 9.68
N ARG A 21 -6.94 13.20 9.19
CA ARG A 21 -6.45 13.77 7.94
C ARG A 21 -7.18 13.21 6.73
N LEU A 22 -7.50 11.92 6.72
CA LEU A 22 -8.31 11.28 5.69
C LEU A 22 -9.71 11.90 5.63
N LYS A 23 -10.40 12.00 6.78
CA LYS A 23 -11.73 12.64 6.85
C LYS A 23 -11.70 14.09 6.39
N LYS A 24 -10.68 14.85 6.79
CA LYS A 24 -10.52 16.25 6.39
C LYS A 24 -10.37 16.37 4.87
N SER A 25 -9.47 15.60 4.26
CA SER A 25 -9.25 15.64 2.81
C SER A 25 -10.50 15.21 2.04
N LEU A 26 -11.19 14.17 2.54
CA LEU A 26 -12.47 13.72 1.97
C LEU A 26 -13.55 14.80 2.04
N TYR A 27 -13.68 15.51 3.17
CA TYR A 27 -14.63 16.61 3.33
C TYR A 27 -14.31 17.79 2.40
N GLN A 28 -13.02 18.08 2.20
CA GLN A 28 -12.57 19.16 1.32
C GLN A 28 -12.60 18.78 -0.17
N GLY A 29 -12.84 17.51 -0.51
CA GLY A 29 -12.72 17.02 -1.88
C GLY A 29 -11.28 17.08 -2.40
N GLU A 30 -10.29 16.95 -1.52
CA GLU A 30 -8.87 16.97 -1.85
C GLU A 30 -8.31 15.55 -1.94
N GLY A 31 -7.36 15.36 -2.86
CA GLY A 31 -6.61 14.13 -2.98
C GLY A 31 -5.78 13.80 -1.74
N PHE A 32 -5.74 12.52 -1.36
CA PHE A 32 -4.86 12.05 -0.30
C PHE A 32 -4.48 10.58 -0.48
N SER A 33 -3.18 10.31 -0.46
CA SER A 33 -2.60 8.97 -0.61
C SER A 33 -1.92 8.49 0.66
N LEU A 34 -2.31 7.28 1.09
CA LEU A 34 -1.63 6.51 2.12
C LEU A 34 -1.02 5.27 1.47
N ILE A 35 0.32 5.23 1.44
CA ILE A 35 1.09 4.06 0.99
C ILE A 35 1.79 3.42 2.19
N ARG A 36 2.15 2.14 2.08
CA ARG A 36 2.87 1.42 3.13
C ARG A 36 4.10 0.73 2.52
N ILE A 37 5.17 0.72 3.29
CA ILE A 37 6.43 0.07 2.90
C ILE A 37 6.65 -1.12 3.82
N GLY A 38 6.53 -2.32 3.25
CA GLY A 38 6.82 -3.59 3.89
C GLY A 38 8.14 -4.20 3.41
N ASP A 39 8.32 -5.48 3.70
CA ASP A 39 9.53 -6.23 3.28
C ASP A 39 9.65 -6.29 1.76
N GLY A 40 8.54 -6.53 1.05
CA GLY A 40 8.50 -6.61 -0.42
C GLY A 40 8.97 -5.32 -1.08
N GLU A 41 8.39 -4.17 -0.71
CA GLU A 41 8.79 -2.86 -1.24
C GLU A 41 10.25 -2.53 -0.90
N THR A 42 10.69 -2.86 0.32
CA THR A 42 12.07 -2.65 0.78
C THR A 42 13.05 -3.43 -0.10
N ARG A 43 12.81 -4.73 -0.34
CA ARG A 43 13.65 -5.56 -1.20
C ARG A 43 13.59 -5.13 -2.66
N ALA A 44 12.42 -4.77 -3.15
CA ALA A 44 12.23 -4.26 -4.51
C ALA A 44 13.01 -2.96 -4.76
N ILE A 45 13.23 -2.10 -3.75
CA ILE A 45 14.07 -0.90 -3.89
C ILE A 45 15.56 -1.22 -3.70
N ALA A 46 15.89 -2.20 -2.85
CA ALA A 46 17.25 -2.57 -2.51
C ALA A 46 17.96 -3.47 -3.53
N HIS A 47 17.21 -4.22 -4.36
CA HIS A 47 17.80 -5.18 -5.29
C HIS A 47 18.87 -4.54 -6.20
N ASN A 48 19.98 -5.25 -6.41
CA ASN A 48 21.15 -4.82 -7.18
C ASN A 48 21.91 -3.60 -6.64
N ASP A 49 21.48 -3.02 -5.50
CA ASP A 49 22.06 -1.79 -4.95
C ASP A 49 22.54 -1.95 -3.50
N LEU A 50 21.78 -2.67 -2.68
CA LEU A 50 22.06 -2.92 -1.26
C LEU A 50 22.00 -4.42 -0.93
N ILE A 51 21.23 -5.19 -1.70
CA ILE A 51 21.17 -6.66 -1.62
C ILE A 51 21.34 -7.27 -3.00
N SER A 52 21.92 -8.47 -3.07
CA SER A 52 22.06 -9.24 -4.32
C SER A 52 20.71 -9.84 -4.75
N MET A 53 20.63 -10.27 -6.02
CA MET A 53 19.46 -11.00 -6.54
C MET A 53 19.21 -12.31 -5.78
N ASP A 54 20.26 -12.99 -5.31
CA ASP A 54 20.14 -14.23 -4.54
C ASP A 54 19.43 -14.04 -3.19
N ALA A 55 19.40 -12.81 -2.68
CA ALA A 55 18.69 -12.45 -1.45
C ALA A 55 17.21 -12.08 -1.68
N ILE A 56 16.75 -12.12 -2.93
CA ILE A 56 15.35 -11.86 -3.30
C ILE A 56 14.55 -13.15 -3.16
N PRO A 57 13.52 -13.17 -2.30
CA PRO A 57 12.71 -14.36 -2.12
C PRO A 57 11.71 -14.56 -3.28
N PRO A 58 11.38 -15.81 -3.64
CA PRO A 58 10.42 -16.11 -4.71
C PRO A 58 9.03 -15.49 -4.52
N TRP A 59 8.61 -15.26 -3.27
CA TRP A 59 7.32 -14.66 -2.97
C TRP A 59 7.20 -13.19 -3.41
N LEU A 60 8.28 -12.53 -3.86
CA LEU A 60 8.17 -11.16 -4.37
C LEU A 60 7.22 -11.07 -5.57
N SER A 61 7.15 -12.11 -6.40
CA SER A 61 6.18 -12.25 -7.50
C SER A 61 4.73 -12.22 -6.99
N TYR A 62 4.45 -12.83 -5.83
CA TYR A 62 3.13 -12.73 -5.17
C TYR A 62 2.78 -11.28 -4.81
N ALA A 63 3.78 -10.46 -4.46
CA ALA A 63 3.62 -9.03 -4.18
C ALA A 63 3.49 -8.16 -5.46
N GLY A 64 3.41 -8.79 -6.65
CA GLY A 64 3.09 -8.13 -7.91
C GLY A 64 4.30 -7.58 -8.67
N VAL A 65 5.50 -8.07 -8.40
CA VAL A 65 6.74 -7.65 -9.07
C VAL A 65 7.56 -8.86 -9.50
N GLU A 66 7.97 -8.86 -10.77
CA GLU A 66 9.01 -9.76 -11.28
C GLU A 66 10.33 -9.00 -11.36
N LEU A 67 11.43 -9.60 -10.89
CA LEU A 67 12.77 -9.03 -10.95
C LEU A 67 13.69 -9.86 -11.88
N PRO A 68 14.67 -9.22 -12.56
CA PRO A 68 14.98 -7.79 -12.51
C PRO A 68 14.01 -6.95 -13.36
N ASP A 69 13.61 -5.77 -12.86
CA ASP A 69 12.82 -4.78 -13.61
C ASP A 69 13.61 -3.47 -13.73
N LYS A 70 13.92 -3.11 -14.98
CA LYS A 70 14.59 -1.85 -15.32
C LYS A 70 13.59 -0.69 -15.19
N GLY A 71 13.60 -0.05 -14.03
CA GLY A 71 12.84 1.17 -13.76
C GLY A 71 11.85 1.05 -12.61
N LEU A 72 11.60 -0.16 -12.10
CA LEU A 72 10.81 -0.38 -10.89
C LEU A 72 11.28 0.49 -9.72
N LYS A 73 12.60 0.50 -9.45
CA LYS A 73 13.19 1.29 -8.37
C LYS A 73 12.85 2.77 -8.51
N ASP A 74 13.04 3.34 -9.70
CA ASP A 74 12.74 4.75 -9.95
C ASP A 74 11.25 5.07 -9.82
N LYS A 75 10.37 4.17 -10.29
CA LYS A 75 8.92 4.28 -10.11
C LYS A 75 8.56 4.29 -8.62
N LEU A 76 9.09 3.35 -7.82
CA LEU A 76 8.83 3.27 -6.39
C LEU A 76 9.36 4.50 -5.64
N LEU A 77 10.61 4.90 -5.89
CA LEU A 77 11.20 6.08 -5.25
C LEU A 77 10.45 7.37 -5.62
N LYS A 78 9.97 7.49 -6.87
CA LYS A 78 9.13 8.62 -7.28
C LYS A 78 7.79 8.61 -6.53
N SER A 79 7.12 7.48 -6.47
CA SER A 79 5.83 7.36 -5.80
C SER A 79 5.92 7.61 -4.30
N ILE A 80 6.98 7.12 -3.64
CA ILE A 80 7.29 7.41 -2.24
C ILE A 80 7.40 8.92 -2.01
N ARG A 81 8.13 9.64 -2.87
CA ARG A 81 8.26 11.11 -2.75
C ARG A 81 6.96 11.87 -3.01
N CYS A 82 6.02 11.27 -3.74
CA CYS A 82 4.75 11.91 -4.09
C CYS A 82 3.60 11.61 -3.13
N ALA A 83 3.78 10.67 -2.19
CA ALA A 83 2.72 10.26 -1.26
C ALA A 83 2.52 11.26 -0.12
N ASP A 84 1.28 11.38 0.36
CA ASP A 84 0.92 12.33 1.41
C ASP A 84 1.27 11.83 2.81
N ILE A 85 1.20 10.51 2.99
CA ILE A 85 1.67 9.82 4.19
C ILE A 85 2.20 8.43 3.84
N ILE A 86 3.27 8.04 4.55
CA ILE A 86 3.96 6.78 4.31
C ILE A 86 3.98 5.96 5.60
N GLY A 87 3.46 4.74 5.54
CA GLY A 87 3.63 3.73 6.57
C GLY A 87 5.03 3.12 6.47
N LEU A 88 5.85 3.27 7.53
CA LEU A 88 7.20 2.69 7.60
C LEU A 88 7.32 1.66 8.73
N PRO A 89 8.26 0.71 8.64
CA PRO A 89 8.47 -0.31 9.65
C PRO A 89 9.15 0.25 10.90
N PHE A 90 8.36 0.66 11.90
CA PHE A 90 8.88 1.24 13.15
C PHE A 90 9.09 0.24 14.28
N GLU A 91 8.38 -0.90 14.24
CA GLU A 91 8.48 -1.93 15.26
C GLU A 91 9.91 -2.46 15.38
N LYS A 92 10.38 -2.62 16.63
CA LYS A 92 11.78 -2.99 16.92
C LYS A 92 12.20 -4.32 16.29
N ASN A 93 11.25 -5.22 16.08
CA ASN A 93 11.51 -6.60 15.64
C ASN A 93 11.36 -6.80 14.13
N TYR A 94 11.16 -5.72 13.35
CA TYR A 94 11.03 -5.87 11.89
C TYR A 94 12.42 -6.00 11.27
N PHE A 95 12.74 -7.22 10.83
CA PHE A 95 14.04 -7.58 10.27
C PHE A 95 14.45 -6.75 9.04
N PHE A 96 13.49 -6.17 8.32
CA PHE A 96 13.73 -5.33 7.15
C PHE A 96 13.88 -3.83 7.49
N LYS A 97 13.65 -3.42 8.75
CA LYS A 97 13.83 -2.03 9.20
C LYS A 97 15.25 -1.50 8.95
N PRO A 98 16.35 -2.22 9.24
CA PRO A 98 17.69 -1.73 8.95
C PRO A 98 17.91 -1.44 7.47
N LEU A 99 17.47 -2.34 6.59
CA LEU A 99 17.56 -2.16 5.14
C LEU A 99 16.75 -0.94 4.67
N MET A 100 15.56 -0.72 5.23
CA MET A 100 14.77 0.48 4.93
C MET A 100 15.47 1.77 5.36
N LEU A 101 16.15 1.79 6.51
CA LEU A 101 16.93 2.95 6.94
C LEU A 101 18.11 3.23 6.01
N GLU A 102 18.78 2.17 5.51
CA GLU A 102 19.83 2.30 4.50
C GLU A 102 19.30 2.86 3.17
N ILE A 103 18.13 2.41 2.73
CA ILE A 103 17.43 2.97 1.55
C ILE A 103 17.18 4.46 1.74
N ILE A 104 16.62 4.87 2.89
CA ILE A 104 16.32 6.27 3.16
C ILE A 104 17.60 7.11 3.08
N LYS A 105 18.68 6.64 3.71
CA LYS A 105 19.98 7.31 3.66
C LYS A 105 20.55 7.38 2.24
N LYS A 106 20.56 6.27 1.52
CA LYS A 106 21.17 6.15 0.17
C LYS A 106 20.46 7.04 -0.86
N TYR A 107 19.14 7.14 -0.81
CA TYR A 107 18.34 7.87 -1.81
C TYR A 107 17.85 9.25 -1.32
N GLY A 108 18.31 9.70 -0.14
CA GLY A 108 17.94 10.99 0.44
C GLY A 108 16.42 11.16 0.58
N LEU A 109 15.73 10.13 1.07
CA LEU A 109 14.29 10.19 1.24
C LEU A 109 13.95 11.07 2.44
N ALA A 110 13.15 12.11 2.21
CA ALA A 110 12.62 12.99 3.23
C ALA A 110 11.10 12.87 3.27
N PHE A 111 10.52 12.83 4.47
CA PHE A 111 9.09 12.65 4.67
C PHE A 111 8.52 13.77 5.54
N SER A 112 7.34 14.27 5.19
CA SER A 112 6.62 15.25 6.00
C SER A 112 5.70 14.60 7.03
N ASN A 113 5.14 13.43 6.69
CA ASN A 113 4.26 12.66 7.57
C ASN A 113 4.54 11.17 7.39
N ILE A 114 4.75 10.48 8.49
CA ILE A 114 4.94 9.02 8.51
C ILE A 114 4.01 8.40 9.55
N CYS A 115 3.67 7.13 9.37
CA CYS A 115 2.91 6.32 10.34
C CYS A 115 3.49 4.90 10.41
N ASN A 116 2.94 4.05 11.26
CA ASN A 116 3.29 2.63 11.28
C ASN A 116 2.82 1.96 9.96
N ASN A 117 3.63 1.11 9.34
CA ASN A 117 3.22 0.38 8.13
C ASN A 117 2.09 -0.65 8.32
N ARG A 118 1.69 -0.93 9.58
CA ARG A 118 0.46 -1.65 9.95
C ARG A 118 -0.78 -0.76 10.08
N ILE A 119 -0.69 0.53 9.73
CA ILE A 119 -1.79 1.50 9.83
C ILE A 119 -3.09 1.02 9.17
N ASN A 120 -3.01 0.22 8.10
CA ASN A 120 -4.16 -0.41 7.46
C ASN A 120 -4.94 -1.30 8.43
N TYR A 121 -4.24 -2.12 9.22
CA TYR A 121 -4.86 -2.96 10.23
C TYR A 121 -5.44 -2.11 11.36
N ASP A 122 -4.72 -1.10 11.85
CA ASP A 122 -5.22 -0.25 12.93
C ASP A 122 -6.48 0.53 12.50
N LEU A 123 -6.49 1.07 11.27
CA LEU A 123 -7.68 1.71 10.71
C LEU A 123 -8.86 0.72 10.63
N TYR A 124 -8.62 -0.53 10.27
CA TYR A 124 -9.65 -1.55 10.19
C TYR A 124 -10.17 -2.00 11.56
N THR A 125 -9.28 -2.45 12.46
CA THR A 125 -9.63 -3.06 13.75
C THR A 125 -10.23 -2.04 14.73
N LEU A 126 -9.80 -0.77 14.66
CA LEU A 126 -10.38 0.31 15.46
C LEU A 126 -11.69 0.88 14.85
N GLY A 127 -12.17 0.31 13.74
CA GLY A 127 -13.42 0.73 13.09
C GLY A 127 -13.35 2.05 12.30
N TYR A 128 -12.17 2.68 12.21
CA TYR A 128 -11.98 3.92 11.46
C TYR A 128 -12.18 3.75 9.97
N LEU A 129 -11.80 2.59 9.41
CA LEU A 129 -12.05 2.28 8.00
C LEU A 129 -13.55 2.26 7.72
N ASN A 130 -14.34 1.51 8.51
CA ASN A 130 -15.80 1.48 8.36
C ASN A 130 -16.43 2.86 8.54
N SER A 131 -15.94 3.65 9.51
CA SER A 131 -16.41 5.02 9.70
C SER A 131 -16.08 5.94 8.52
N LEU A 132 -14.92 5.78 7.89
CA LEU A 132 -14.51 6.56 6.72
C LEU A 132 -15.36 6.22 5.49
N LEU A 133 -15.68 4.93 5.32
CA LEU A 133 -16.36 4.40 4.14
C LEU A 133 -17.88 4.60 4.15
N LYS A 134 -18.48 4.87 5.32
CA LYS A 134 -19.94 4.94 5.48
C LYS A 134 -20.58 5.96 4.53
N GLY A 135 -21.45 5.48 3.64
CA GLY A 135 -22.18 6.26 2.65
C GLY A 135 -21.33 6.80 1.50
N ARG A 136 -20.05 6.41 1.40
CA ARG A 136 -19.12 6.92 0.40
C ARG A 136 -19.06 6.04 -0.83
N ARG A 137 -18.89 6.67 -1.99
CA ARG A 137 -18.64 5.98 -3.26
C ARG A 137 -17.22 5.44 -3.27
N ILE A 138 -17.08 4.12 -3.33
CA ILE A 138 -15.77 3.47 -3.28
C ILE A 138 -15.49 2.63 -4.51
N ILE A 139 -14.22 2.48 -4.82
CA ILE A 139 -13.72 1.40 -5.68
C ILE A 139 -12.79 0.50 -4.89
N ILE A 140 -12.72 -0.77 -5.29
CA ILE A 140 -11.77 -1.74 -4.74
C ILE A 140 -10.85 -2.17 -5.88
N VAL A 141 -9.54 -2.18 -5.62
CA VAL A 141 -8.52 -2.53 -6.62
C VAL A 141 -7.63 -3.63 -6.06
N GLY A 142 -7.44 -4.71 -6.83
CA GLY A 142 -6.57 -5.82 -6.48
C GLY A 142 -7.19 -7.19 -6.78
N ARG A 143 -6.39 -8.25 -6.59
CA ARG A 143 -6.76 -9.63 -6.98
C ARG A 143 -8.11 -10.08 -6.43
N LYS A 144 -8.38 -9.80 -5.15
CA LYS A 144 -9.64 -10.16 -4.48
C LYS A 144 -10.70 -9.06 -4.51
N ALA A 145 -10.55 -8.05 -5.36
CA ALA A 145 -11.48 -6.91 -5.39
C ALA A 145 -12.91 -7.35 -5.71
N ALA A 146 -13.08 -8.26 -6.68
CA ALA A 146 -14.39 -8.79 -7.05
C ALA A 146 -15.04 -9.59 -5.89
N GLU A 147 -14.25 -10.42 -5.20
CA GLU A 147 -14.70 -11.19 -4.04
C GLU A 147 -15.10 -10.27 -2.87
N ALA A 148 -14.41 -9.15 -2.70
CA ALA A 148 -14.68 -8.18 -1.62
C ALA A 148 -15.90 -7.28 -1.86
N ALA A 149 -16.59 -7.39 -3.00
CA ALA A 149 -17.65 -6.47 -3.39
C ALA A 149 -18.80 -6.39 -2.37
N GLY A 150 -19.11 -7.50 -1.69
CA GLY A 150 -20.16 -7.58 -0.67
C GLY A 150 -19.71 -7.27 0.76
N CYS A 151 -18.41 -7.10 1.01
CA CYS A 151 -17.87 -7.03 2.37
C CYS A 151 -17.96 -5.64 3.02
N PHE A 152 -18.21 -4.59 2.23
CA PHE A 152 -18.27 -3.21 2.70
C PHE A 152 -19.71 -2.66 2.68
N ALA A 153 -20.63 -3.32 3.39
CA ALA A 153 -22.06 -3.01 3.35
C ALA A 153 -22.44 -1.55 3.71
N ALA A 154 -21.58 -0.85 4.47
CA ALA A 154 -21.81 0.55 4.81
C ALA A 154 -21.41 1.53 3.69
N ALA A 155 -20.72 1.07 2.64
CA ALA A 155 -20.22 1.88 1.54
C ALA A 155 -21.04 1.68 0.25
N ASN A 156 -20.95 2.65 -0.66
CA ASN A 156 -21.53 2.55 -1.99
C ASN A 156 -20.46 2.06 -2.96
N LEU A 157 -20.39 0.75 -3.22
CA LEU A 157 -19.42 0.21 -4.17
C LEU A 157 -19.79 0.61 -5.60
N VAL A 158 -18.86 1.26 -6.29
CA VAL A 158 -19.03 1.75 -7.66
C VAL A 158 -18.47 0.76 -8.67
N ALA A 159 -17.28 0.23 -8.39
CA ALA A 159 -16.60 -0.71 -9.28
C ALA A 159 -15.49 -1.47 -8.54
N THR A 160 -15.14 -2.61 -9.10
CA THR A 160 -13.94 -3.37 -8.75
C THR A 160 -13.00 -3.38 -9.95
N TYR A 161 -11.69 -3.37 -9.68
CA TYR A 161 -10.66 -3.43 -10.71
C TYR A 161 -9.61 -4.47 -10.33
N ASP A 162 -9.24 -5.31 -11.28
CA ASP A 162 -8.08 -6.15 -11.11
C ASP A 162 -6.79 -5.34 -11.32
N LEU A 163 -5.74 -5.75 -10.60
CA LEU A 163 -4.38 -5.22 -10.75
C LEU A 163 -3.40 -6.37 -10.54
N PRO A 164 -3.05 -7.11 -11.61
CA PRO A 164 -2.30 -8.37 -11.49
C PRO A 164 -0.81 -8.18 -11.16
N GLY A 165 -0.29 -6.96 -11.23
CA GLY A 165 1.11 -6.66 -10.95
C GLY A 165 1.54 -5.29 -11.46
N MET A 166 2.85 -5.02 -11.39
CA MET A 166 3.43 -3.70 -11.68
C MET A 166 3.19 -3.26 -13.13
N TYR A 167 3.20 -4.20 -14.08
CA TYR A 167 2.91 -3.93 -15.49
C TYR A 167 1.47 -3.43 -15.73
N GLY A 168 0.53 -3.78 -14.85
CA GLY A 168 -0.88 -3.40 -14.97
C GLY A 168 -1.19 -1.98 -14.49
N VAL A 169 -0.32 -1.37 -13.67
CA VAL A 169 -0.60 -0.11 -12.95
C VAL A 169 -1.06 1.02 -13.88
N ASP A 170 -0.37 1.20 -15.01
CA ASP A 170 -0.70 2.29 -15.93
C ASP A 170 -2.02 2.05 -16.66
N ASN A 171 -2.33 0.81 -17.01
CA ASN A 171 -3.60 0.49 -17.64
C ASN A 171 -4.77 0.65 -16.66
N THR A 172 -4.67 0.07 -15.47
CA THR A 172 -5.67 0.19 -14.41
C THR A 172 -5.90 1.65 -14.03
N TYR A 173 -4.84 2.46 -13.90
CA TYR A 173 -4.97 3.90 -13.67
C TYR A 173 -5.75 4.60 -14.79
N ARG A 174 -5.47 4.31 -16.07
CA ARG A 174 -6.20 4.90 -17.21
C ARG A 174 -7.68 4.54 -17.18
N GLU A 175 -8.02 3.29 -16.85
CA GLU A 175 -9.41 2.84 -16.77
C GLU A 175 -10.18 3.52 -15.64
N ILE A 176 -9.61 3.57 -14.45
CA ILE A 176 -10.18 4.26 -13.29
C ILE A 176 -10.35 5.77 -13.60
N SER A 177 -9.36 6.37 -14.25
CA SER A 177 -9.35 7.81 -14.57
C SER A 177 -10.47 8.23 -15.52
N LYS A 178 -11.05 7.30 -16.29
CA LYS A 178 -12.19 7.56 -17.18
C LYS A 178 -13.51 7.67 -16.42
N LYS A 179 -13.66 6.95 -15.30
CA LYS A 179 -14.93 6.79 -14.58
C LYS A 179 -14.85 7.38 -13.16
N ARG A 180 -14.47 8.66 -13.04
CA ARG A 180 -14.13 9.36 -11.77
C ARG A 180 -15.25 9.51 -10.72
N ASP A 181 -16.28 8.67 -10.79
CA ASP A 181 -17.47 8.61 -9.94
C ASP A 181 -17.22 7.87 -8.61
N PHE A 182 -16.11 8.16 -7.95
CA PHE A 182 -15.80 7.61 -6.63
C PHE A 182 -15.10 8.66 -5.77
N GLU A 183 -15.03 8.42 -4.47
CA GLU A 183 -14.35 9.27 -3.50
C GLU A 183 -13.12 8.57 -2.89
N ILE A 184 -13.23 7.25 -2.69
CA ILE A 184 -12.21 6.45 -2.00
C ILE A 184 -11.83 5.23 -2.85
N ALA A 185 -10.54 5.03 -3.07
CA ALA A 185 -9.98 3.82 -3.64
C ALA A 185 -9.31 2.97 -2.56
N LEU A 186 -9.77 1.75 -2.44
CA LEU A 186 -9.24 0.71 -1.56
C LEU A 186 -8.32 -0.20 -2.38
N VAL A 187 -7.00 -0.06 -2.24
CA VAL A 187 -6.01 -0.72 -3.11
C VAL A 187 -5.29 -1.83 -2.32
N ALA A 188 -5.50 -3.08 -2.70
CA ALA A 188 -4.89 -4.26 -2.11
C ALA A 188 -4.17 -5.07 -3.19
N ALA A 189 -3.03 -4.54 -3.64
CA ALA A 189 -2.32 -5.07 -4.81
C ALA A 189 -0.80 -5.16 -4.61
N GLY A 190 -0.33 -5.39 -3.37
CA GLY A 190 1.09 -5.47 -3.05
C GLY A 190 1.87 -4.21 -3.45
N ILE A 191 3.09 -4.40 -3.97
CA ILE A 191 4.00 -3.33 -4.39
C ILE A 191 3.36 -2.38 -5.42
N PRO A 192 2.56 -2.84 -6.41
CA PRO A 192 1.76 -1.98 -7.28
C PRO A 192 0.92 -0.90 -6.57
N ALA A 193 0.42 -1.16 -5.36
CA ALA A 193 -0.37 -0.19 -4.60
C ALA A 193 0.43 1.08 -4.26
N VAL A 194 1.74 0.93 -3.98
CA VAL A 194 2.66 2.04 -3.72
C VAL A 194 2.73 3.00 -4.91
N VAL A 195 2.58 2.48 -6.13
CA VAL A 195 2.61 3.29 -7.36
C VAL A 195 1.23 3.85 -7.68
N LEU A 196 0.18 3.06 -7.53
CA LEU A 196 -1.18 3.45 -7.92
C LEU A 196 -1.78 4.50 -6.97
N CYS A 197 -1.61 4.36 -5.65
CA CYS A 197 -2.27 5.24 -4.68
C CYS A 197 -1.92 6.74 -4.88
N PRO A 198 -0.64 7.14 -5.03
CA PRO A 198 -0.30 8.53 -5.30
C PRO A 198 -0.86 9.05 -6.63
N LYS A 199 -0.98 8.19 -7.66
CA LYS A 199 -1.60 8.58 -8.93
C LYS A 199 -3.08 8.88 -8.79
N LEU A 200 -3.80 8.04 -8.04
CA LEU A 200 -5.23 8.23 -7.77
C LEU A 200 -5.50 9.47 -6.92
N ALA A 201 -4.62 9.78 -5.97
CA ALA A 201 -4.74 11.01 -5.18
C ALA A 201 -4.70 12.28 -6.07
N ARG A 202 -3.96 12.27 -7.20
CA ARG A 202 -3.97 13.39 -8.16
C ARG A 202 -5.27 13.57 -8.94
N LEU A 203 -6.25 12.70 -8.74
CA LEU A 203 -7.61 12.83 -9.26
C LEU A 203 -8.59 13.35 -8.20
N ASP A 204 -8.07 13.96 -7.13
CA ASP A 204 -8.82 14.44 -5.97
C ASP A 204 -9.57 13.31 -5.23
N LYS A 205 -8.91 12.14 -5.14
CA LYS A 205 -9.43 10.94 -4.50
C LYS A 205 -8.64 10.59 -3.26
N ILE A 206 -9.30 9.93 -2.31
CA ILE A 206 -8.62 9.25 -1.23
C ILE A 206 -8.15 7.89 -1.74
N ALA A 207 -6.88 7.56 -1.62
CA ALA A 207 -6.32 6.28 -2.04
C ALA A 207 -5.57 5.61 -0.90
N LEU A 208 -6.04 4.43 -0.50
CA LEU A 208 -5.54 3.69 0.66
C LEU A 208 -4.90 2.37 0.20
N ASP A 209 -3.62 2.20 0.49
CA ASP A 209 -2.99 0.89 0.45
C ASP A 209 -3.49 0.03 1.63
N LEU A 210 -4.42 -0.89 1.33
CA LEU A 210 -5.00 -1.82 2.29
C LEU A 210 -4.14 -3.07 2.51
N GLY A 211 -3.32 -3.45 1.53
CA GLY A 211 -2.65 -4.75 1.49
C GLY A 211 -3.56 -5.90 1.94
N HIS A 212 -3.05 -6.74 2.83
CA HIS A 212 -3.73 -7.94 3.32
C HIS A 212 -4.91 -7.72 4.26
N VAL A 213 -5.29 -6.46 4.56
CA VAL A 213 -6.58 -6.23 5.25
C VAL A 213 -7.74 -6.69 4.37
N LEU A 214 -7.64 -6.54 3.05
CA LEU A 214 -8.67 -7.05 2.15
C LEU A 214 -8.78 -8.59 2.23
N ASP A 215 -7.65 -9.29 2.32
CA ASP A 215 -7.63 -10.74 2.54
C ASP A 215 -8.28 -11.12 3.86
N SER A 216 -7.99 -10.40 4.95
CA SER A 216 -8.61 -10.65 6.26
C SER A 216 -10.12 -10.40 6.27
N ILE A 217 -10.63 -9.58 5.35
CA ILE A 217 -12.05 -9.31 5.19
C ILE A 217 -12.73 -10.42 4.36
N VAL A 218 -12.11 -10.84 3.27
CA VAL A 218 -12.68 -11.84 2.34
C VAL A 218 -12.54 -13.27 2.87
N THR A 219 -11.39 -13.59 3.47
CA THR A 219 -11.03 -14.92 3.99
C THR A 219 -10.51 -14.81 5.42
N PRO A 220 -11.38 -14.52 6.41
CA PRO A 220 -10.98 -14.24 7.80
C PRO A 220 -10.33 -15.44 8.52
N ASP A 221 -10.53 -16.65 8.00
CA ASP A 221 -10.02 -17.91 8.52
C ASP A 221 -8.61 -18.28 8.00
N LYS A 222 -8.11 -17.57 6.98
CA LYS A 222 -6.80 -17.85 6.38
C LYS A 222 -5.74 -16.82 6.80
N SER A 223 -4.58 -17.32 7.21
CA SER A 223 -3.39 -16.50 7.42
C SER A 223 -2.75 -16.07 6.10
N LEU A 224 -1.95 -15.00 6.13
CA LEU A 224 -1.15 -14.55 5.01
C LEU A 224 -0.24 -15.66 4.45
N PHE A 225 0.41 -16.43 5.33
CA PHE A 225 1.30 -17.51 4.90
C PHE A 225 0.56 -18.62 4.15
N GLN A 226 -0.68 -18.93 4.55
CA GLN A 226 -1.51 -19.89 3.83
C GLN A 226 -1.90 -19.35 2.44
N LEU A 227 -2.38 -18.11 2.36
CA LEU A 227 -2.76 -17.49 1.08
C LEU A 227 -1.59 -17.36 0.11
N MET A 228 -0.43 -16.95 0.62
CA MET A 228 0.79 -16.86 -0.17
C MET A 228 1.27 -18.25 -0.63
N GLY A 229 1.24 -19.25 0.26
CA GLY A 229 1.63 -20.62 -0.06
C GLY A 229 0.70 -21.30 -1.08
N GLU A 230 -0.62 -21.06 -1.00
CA GLU A 230 -1.59 -21.51 -2.00
C GLU A 230 -1.29 -20.87 -3.37
N TRP A 231 -1.10 -19.55 -3.41
CA TRP A 231 -0.80 -18.86 -4.66
C TRP A 231 0.51 -19.30 -5.30
N LEU A 232 1.58 -19.49 -4.52
CA LEU A 232 2.87 -19.94 -5.03
C LEU A 232 2.75 -21.33 -5.68
N LYS A 233 2.01 -22.25 -5.04
CA LYS A 233 1.72 -23.58 -5.60
C LYS A 233 0.94 -23.51 -6.90
N GLU A 234 -0.11 -22.68 -6.96
CA GLU A 234 -0.93 -22.49 -8.17
C GLU A 234 -0.13 -21.91 -9.34
N ASN A 235 0.91 -21.12 -9.06
CA ASN A 235 1.72 -20.45 -10.06
C ASN A 235 3.08 -21.14 -10.31
N ASN A 236 3.24 -22.40 -9.86
CA ASN A 236 4.44 -23.22 -10.03
C ASN A 236 5.73 -22.61 -9.45
N PHE A 237 5.62 -21.81 -8.40
CA PHE A 237 6.76 -21.39 -7.59
C PHE A 237 6.89 -22.37 -6.41
N SER A 238 7.92 -23.22 -6.44
CA SER A 238 8.25 -24.19 -5.39
C SER A 238 9.21 -23.63 -4.35
#